data_AF-A0A2I0TLC6-F1
#
_entry.id   AF-A0A2I0TLC6-F1
#
_cell.length_a   1.000
_cell.length_b   1.000
_cell.length_c   1.000
_cell.angle_alpha   90.00
_cell.angle_beta   90.00
_cell.angle_gamma   90.00
#
_symmetry.space_group_name_H-M   'P 1'
#
loop_
_entity.id
_entity.type
_entity.pdbx_description
1 polymer ?
#
loop_
_entity_poly.entity_id
_entity_poly.type
_entity_poly.pdbx_seq_one_letter_code
_entity_poly.pdbx_strand_id
1 'polypeptide(L)'
;MDPDEVMQLNTYCQHIGLEFMFINDVEQCQWIRQKFETPGVMKFTNEEKRTLLARLVRSMRFEDFLARKWSSEKRFGLEGCEVMIPALKTIIDKSSEMGIEYVIMGMPHRGRLNVLANVIRKELEQIFCQFDPKLEAADENMALYLLPLIDAASRFVAQLSYPD
;
A
#
# COMPACT_ATOMS: atom_id res chain seq x y z
N MET A 1 21.85 -6.49 -32.99
CA MET A 1 21.90 -5.80 -31.70
C MET A 1 22.74 -6.66 -30.79
N ASP A 2 23.72 -6.07 -30.12
CA ASP A 2 24.59 -6.77 -29.18
C ASP A 2 23.73 -7.33 -28.01
N PRO A 3 23.92 -8.58 -27.53
CA PRO A 3 23.27 -9.07 -26.33
C PRO A 3 23.29 -8.09 -25.15
N ASP A 4 24.36 -7.33 -24.99
CA ASP A 4 24.50 -6.33 -23.91
C ASP A 4 23.59 -5.12 -24.12
N GLU A 5 23.41 -4.66 -25.36
CA GLU A 5 22.47 -3.57 -25.69
C GLU A 5 21.01 -3.99 -25.44
N VAL A 6 20.67 -5.24 -25.75
CA VAL A 6 19.32 -5.79 -25.51
C VAL A 6 19.03 -5.88 -24.01
N MET A 7 20.02 -6.27 -23.21
CA MET A 7 19.92 -6.28 -21.75
C MET A 7 19.67 -4.86 -21.21
N GLN A 8 20.47 -3.88 -21.63
CA GLN A 8 20.34 -2.49 -21.18
C GLN A 8 18.97 -1.91 -21.52
N LEU A 9 18.46 -2.12 -22.75
CA LEU A 9 17.13 -1.64 -23.13
C LEU A 9 16.02 -2.28 -22.27
N ASN A 10 16.16 -3.57 -21.97
CA ASN A 10 15.20 -4.28 -21.12
C ASN A 10 15.27 -3.89 -19.65
N THR A 11 16.40 -3.38 -19.16
CA THR A 11 16.53 -2.92 -17.78
C THR A 11 16.10 -1.46 -17.62
N TYR A 12 16.50 -0.57 -18.52
CA TYR A 12 16.38 0.88 -18.32
C TYR A 12 15.19 1.53 -19.03
N CYS A 13 14.52 0.85 -19.97
CA CYS A 13 13.43 1.43 -20.78
C CYS A 13 12.07 0.75 -20.58
N GLN A 14 11.85 0.12 -19.42
CA GLN A 14 10.57 -0.51 -19.05
C GLN A 14 9.72 0.43 -18.19
N HIS A 15 8.90 -0.12 -17.28
CA HIS A 15 8.02 0.65 -16.40
C HIS A 15 8.73 1.36 -15.24
N ILE A 16 10.04 1.17 -15.08
CA ILE A 16 10.86 1.76 -14.01
C ILE A 16 12.05 2.48 -14.66
N GLY A 17 12.15 3.79 -14.41
CA GLY A 17 13.34 4.59 -14.72
C GLY A 17 14.32 4.58 -13.55
N LEU A 18 15.61 4.41 -13.83
CA LEU A 18 16.66 4.41 -12.82
C LEU A 18 17.55 5.64 -12.97
N GLU A 19 17.63 6.44 -11.91
CA GLU A 19 18.53 7.57 -11.81
C GLU A 19 19.46 7.35 -10.63
N PHE A 20 20.73 7.10 -10.90
CA PHE A 20 21.74 6.85 -9.86
C PHE A 20 23.14 7.37 -10.21
N MET A 21 23.36 7.84 -11.44
CA MET A 21 24.66 8.32 -11.91
C MET A 21 25.12 9.62 -11.24
N PHE A 22 24.26 10.26 -10.44
CA PHE A 22 24.61 11.41 -9.59
C PHE A 22 25.32 11.01 -8.29
N ILE A 23 25.37 9.71 -7.97
CA ILE A 23 26.07 9.19 -6.79
C ILE A 23 27.57 9.13 -7.10
N ASN A 24 28.40 9.77 -6.27
CA ASN A 24 29.86 9.83 -6.47
C ASN A 24 30.56 8.50 -6.14
N ASP A 25 29.94 7.66 -5.31
CA ASP A 25 30.49 6.38 -4.88
C ASP A 25 30.30 5.32 -5.98
N VAL A 26 31.43 4.84 -6.49
CA VAL A 26 31.48 3.83 -7.56
C VAL A 26 30.93 2.49 -7.08
N GLU A 27 31.17 2.09 -5.84
CA GLU A 27 30.69 0.81 -5.29
C GLU A 27 29.17 0.82 -5.19
N GLN A 28 28.58 1.94 -4.77
CA GLN A 28 27.11 2.11 -4.75
C GLN A 28 26.52 2.04 -6.16
N CYS A 29 27.14 2.70 -7.14
CA CYS A 29 26.69 2.65 -8.52
C CYS A 29 26.76 1.22 -9.09
N GLN A 30 27.84 0.49 -8.80
CA GLN A 30 27.99 -0.91 -9.21
C GLN A 30 26.96 -1.81 -8.53
N TRP A 31 26.68 -1.59 -7.24
CA TRP A 31 25.65 -2.33 -6.51
C TRP A 31 24.26 -2.17 -7.14
N ILE A 32 23.88 -0.93 -7.50
CA ILE A 32 22.60 -0.66 -8.18
C ILE A 32 22.56 -1.37 -9.54
N ARG A 33 23.62 -1.22 -10.36
CA ARG A 33 23.70 -1.89 -11.67
C ARG A 33 23.53 -3.39 -11.55
N GLN A 34 24.31 -4.04 -10.68
CA GLN A 34 24.22 -5.48 -10.46
C GLN A 34 22.80 -5.89 -10.02
N LYS A 35 22.15 -5.10 -9.16
CA LYS A 35 20.78 -5.39 -8.71
C LYS A 35 19.72 -5.29 -9.80
N PHE A 36 19.84 -4.38 -10.75
CA PHE A 36 18.81 -4.17 -11.78
C PHE A 36 19.10 -4.85 -13.13
N GLU A 37 20.37 -5.06 -13.46
CA GLU A 37 20.78 -5.77 -14.68
C GLU A 37 20.77 -7.30 -14.50
N THR A 38 20.63 -7.80 -13.26
CA THR A 38 20.48 -9.23 -13.01
C THR A 38 19.18 -9.75 -13.66
N PRO A 39 19.24 -10.80 -14.50
CA PRO A 39 18.05 -11.33 -15.17
C PRO A 39 16.98 -11.79 -14.19
N GLY A 40 15.73 -11.36 -14.41
CA GLY A 40 14.57 -11.84 -13.66
C GLY A 40 14.31 -11.13 -12.33
N VAL A 41 15.00 -10.04 -12.01
CA VAL A 41 14.78 -9.25 -10.78
C VAL A 41 13.37 -8.66 -10.65
N MET A 42 12.65 -8.53 -11.77
CA MET A 42 11.26 -8.07 -11.82
C MET A 42 10.23 -9.21 -11.95
N LYS A 43 10.65 -10.48 -11.82
CA LYS A 43 9.74 -11.62 -11.90
C LYS A 43 9.13 -11.91 -10.54
N PHE A 44 7.80 -11.83 -10.48
CA PHE A 44 7.01 -12.24 -9.32
C PHE A 44 6.42 -13.62 -9.52
N THR A 45 6.41 -14.41 -8.45
CA THR A 45 5.63 -15.63 -8.34
C THR A 45 4.13 -15.33 -8.40
N ASN A 46 3.32 -16.35 -8.69
CA ASN A 46 1.86 -16.20 -8.71
C ASN A 46 1.29 -15.82 -7.33
N GLU A 47 1.91 -16.29 -6.25
CA GLU A 47 1.51 -15.98 -4.89
C GLU A 47 1.80 -14.52 -4.52
N GLU A 48 2.97 -14.01 -4.87
CA GLU A 48 3.31 -12.59 -4.68
C GLU A 48 2.34 -11.69 -5.45
N LYS A 49 2.02 -12.04 -6.70
CA LYS A 49 1.04 -11.29 -7.51
C LYS A 49 -0.34 -11.27 -6.84
N ARG A 50 -0.82 -12.41 -6.33
CA ARG A 50 -2.09 -12.50 -5.60
C ARG A 50 -2.07 -11.65 -4.33
N THR A 51 -0.96 -11.68 -3.59
CA THR A 51 -0.79 -10.88 -2.37
C THR A 51 -0.81 -9.37 -2.67
N LEU A 52 -0.07 -8.92 -3.70
CA LEU A 52 -0.06 -7.54 -4.15
C LEU A 52 -1.44 -7.08 -4.61
N LEU A 53 -2.14 -7.91 -5.40
CA LEU A 53 -3.50 -7.64 -5.85
C LEU A 53 -4.47 -7.51 -4.67
N ALA A 54 -4.44 -8.44 -3.71
CA ALA A 54 -5.31 -8.39 -2.54
C ALA A 54 -5.10 -7.10 -1.73
N ARG A 55 -3.84 -6.66 -1.55
CA ARG A 55 -3.50 -5.39 -0.89
C ARG A 55 -4.02 -4.18 -1.67
N LEU A 56 -3.86 -4.18 -2.99
CA LEU A 56 -4.35 -3.12 -3.87
C LEU A 56 -5.87 -3.02 -3.83
N VAL A 57 -6.58 -4.14 -3.91
CA VAL A 57 -8.04 -4.18 -3.86
C VAL A 57 -8.54 -3.66 -2.52
N ARG A 58 -7.94 -4.06 -1.39
CA ARG A 58 -8.30 -3.51 -0.06
C ARG A 58 -8.14 -2.00 0.00
N SER A 59 -7.06 -1.46 -0.57
CA SER A 59 -6.85 -0.01 -0.67
C SER A 59 -7.97 0.68 -1.45
N MET A 60 -8.29 0.19 -2.65
CA MET A 60 -9.33 0.76 -3.50
C MET A 60 -10.72 0.68 -2.84
N ARG A 61 -11.02 -0.45 -2.21
CA ARG A 61 -12.30 -0.67 -1.53
C ARG A 61 -12.50 0.22 -0.32
N PHE A 62 -11.42 0.50 0.40
CA PHE A 62 -11.46 1.45 1.50
C PHE A 62 -11.80 2.86 1.00
N GLU A 63 -11.17 3.32 -0.09
CA GLU A 63 -11.50 4.62 -0.69
C GLU A 63 -12.94 4.67 -1.21
N ASP A 64 -13.39 3.65 -1.94
CA ASP A 64 -14.77 3.52 -2.43
C ASP A 64 -15.78 3.62 -1.28
N PHE A 65 -15.49 2.95 -0.16
CA PHE A 65 -16.33 2.95 1.01
C PHE A 65 -16.43 4.35 1.63
N LEU A 66 -15.29 5.01 1.86
CA LEU A 66 -15.26 6.38 2.40
C LEU A 66 -16.00 7.36 1.48
N ALA A 67 -15.79 7.24 0.16
CA ALA A 67 -16.44 8.10 -0.83
C ALA A 67 -17.97 7.98 -0.83
N ARG A 68 -18.50 6.77 -0.57
CA ARG A 68 -19.95 6.53 -0.49
C ARG A 68 -20.53 6.99 0.84
N LYS A 69 -19.84 6.72 1.95
CA LYS A 69 -20.37 6.98 3.29
C LYS A 69 -20.28 8.45 3.68
N TRP A 70 -19.18 9.11 3.33
CA TRP A 70 -18.92 10.53 3.63
C TRP A 70 -18.63 11.30 2.35
N SER A 71 -19.59 11.32 1.43
CA SER A 71 -19.45 11.92 0.09
C SER A 71 -19.21 13.44 0.11
N SER A 72 -19.64 14.12 1.17
CA SER A 72 -19.47 15.57 1.33
C SER A 72 -18.19 15.97 2.06
N GLU A 73 -17.47 15.01 2.65
CA GLU A 73 -16.29 15.30 3.49
C GLU A 73 -14.98 15.27 2.71
N LYS A 74 -14.06 16.17 3.08
CA LYS A 74 -12.70 16.20 2.52
C LYS A 74 -11.85 15.11 3.17
N ARG A 75 -11.73 13.97 2.49
CA ARG A 75 -11.00 12.79 2.96
C ARG A 75 -9.52 12.68 2.54
N PHE A 76 -9.07 13.50 1.58
CA PHE A 76 -7.71 13.44 1.02
C PHE A 76 -7.33 12.02 0.55
N GLY A 77 -8.19 11.41 -0.26
CA GLY A 77 -8.07 10.02 -0.70
C GLY A 77 -6.83 9.71 -1.53
N LEU A 78 -6.60 8.42 -1.73
CA LEU A 78 -5.47 7.86 -2.47
C LEU A 78 -5.83 7.47 -3.91
N GLU A 79 -6.89 8.03 -4.50
CA GLU A 79 -7.32 7.67 -5.86
C GLU A 79 -6.19 7.82 -6.88
N GLY A 80 -6.00 6.79 -7.69
CA GLY A 80 -4.96 6.72 -8.72
C GLY A 80 -3.54 6.51 -8.18
N CYS A 81 -3.37 6.35 -6.87
CA CYS A 81 -2.08 6.08 -6.21
C CYS A 81 -2.19 4.92 -5.20
N GLU A 82 -3.18 4.05 -5.36
CA GLU A 82 -3.50 2.94 -4.44
C GLU A 82 -2.35 1.92 -4.33
N VAL A 83 -1.48 1.86 -5.35
CA VAL A 83 -0.26 1.05 -5.35
C VAL A 83 0.70 1.40 -4.20
N MET A 84 0.56 2.58 -3.59
CA MET A 84 1.31 2.97 -2.40
C MET A 84 1.09 2.00 -1.24
N ILE A 85 -0.12 1.43 -1.08
CA ILE A 85 -0.42 0.48 0.00
C ILE A 85 0.36 -0.83 -0.14
N PRO A 86 0.28 -1.59 -1.26
CA PRO A 86 1.13 -2.76 -1.42
C PRO A 86 2.61 -2.43 -1.35
N ALA A 87 3.06 -1.29 -1.91
CA ALA A 87 4.47 -0.90 -1.85
C ALA A 87 4.97 -0.70 -0.40
N LEU A 88 4.24 0.05 0.42
CA LEU A 88 4.58 0.27 1.83
C LEU A 88 4.57 -1.04 2.62
N LYS A 89 3.59 -1.91 2.40
CA LYS A 89 3.55 -3.22 3.07
C LYS A 89 4.75 -4.07 2.66
N THR A 90 5.13 -4.09 1.39
CA THR A 90 6.32 -4.83 0.92
C THR A 90 7.60 -4.30 1.56
N ILE A 91 7.75 -2.98 1.71
CA ILE A 91 8.90 -2.38 2.43
C ILE A 91 8.94 -2.88 3.88
N ILE A 92 7.79 -2.89 4.57
CA ILE A 92 7.70 -3.35 5.96
C ILE A 92 7.98 -4.85 6.07
N ASP A 93 7.40 -5.67 5.19
CA ASP A 93 7.64 -7.12 5.19
C ASP A 93 9.13 -7.42 5.00
N LYS A 94 9.79 -6.77 4.03
CA LYS A 94 11.22 -6.94 3.79
C LYS A 94 12.07 -6.42 4.95
N SER A 95 11.68 -5.32 5.56
CA SER A 95 12.33 -4.79 6.76
C SER A 95 12.26 -5.81 7.92
N SER A 96 11.09 -6.41 8.13
CA SER A 96 10.88 -7.43 9.16
C SER A 96 11.70 -8.70 8.88
N GLU A 97 11.77 -9.16 7.63
CA GLU A 97 12.63 -10.29 7.23
C GLU A 97 14.11 -10.03 7.55
N MET A 98 14.53 -8.76 7.51
CA MET A 98 15.90 -8.32 7.84
C MET A 98 16.12 -8.08 9.35
N GLY A 99 15.13 -8.36 10.20
CA GLY A 99 15.24 -8.22 11.66
C GLY A 99 15.01 -6.79 12.18
N ILE A 100 14.43 -5.89 11.37
CA ILE A 100 14.06 -4.55 11.82
C ILE A 100 12.81 -4.63 12.70
N GLU A 101 12.92 -4.15 13.94
CA GLU A 101 11.81 -4.17 14.91
C GLU A 101 10.85 -2.98 14.78
N TYR A 102 11.36 -1.81 14.39
CA TYR A 102 10.60 -0.55 14.37
C TYR A 102 10.72 0.17 13.03
N VAL A 103 9.57 0.61 12.51
CA VAL A 103 9.48 1.48 11.33
C VAL A 103 8.82 2.78 11.74
N ILE A 104 9.54 3.88 11.62
CA ILE A 104 9.03 5.24 11.89
C ILE A 104 8.73 5.89 10.55
N MET A 105 7.49 6.35 10.36
CA MET A 105 7.04 6.95 9.11
C MET A 105 6.39 8.32 9.36
N GLY A 106 6.90 9.34 8.69
CA GLY A 106 6.20 10.62 8.51
C GLY A 106 5.38 10.59 7.23
N MET A 107 4.15 11.10 7.26
CA MET A 107 3.32 11.17 6.05
C MET A 107 2.43 12.42 5.98
N PRO A 108 2.22 12.98 4.77
CA PRO A 108 1.26 14.05 4.54
C PRO A 108 -0.19 13.53 4.63
N HIS A 109 -1.17 14.40 4.35
CA HIS A 109 -2.60 14.07 4.44
C HIS A 109 -3.07 13.07 3.36
N ARG A 110 -2.45 13.06 2.18
CA ARG A 110 -2.91 12.25 1.04
C ARG A 110 -2.78 10.75 1.31
N GLY A 111 -3.89 10.03 1.24
CA GLY A 111 -3.96 8.59 1.52
C GLY A 111 -3.69 8.21 2.98
N ARG A 112 -3.66 9.18 3.90
CA ARG A 112 -3.32 8.92 5.32
C ARG A 112 -4.28 7.96 6.00
N LEU A 113 -5.57 8.12 5.74
CA LEU A 113 -6.58 7.23 6.31
C LEU A 113 -6.44 5.81 5.78
N ASN A 114 -6.08 5.67 4.50
CA ASN A 114 -5.83 4.39 3.86
C ASN A 114 -4.62 3.68 4.46
N VAL A 115 -3.51 4.40 4.67
CA VAL A 115 -2.32 3.88 5.35
C VAL A 115 -2.63 3.48 6.79
N LEU A 116 -3.38 4.32 7.53
CA LEU A 116 -3.78 4.00 8.90
C LEU A 116 -4.58 2.69 8.96
N ALA A 117 -5.56 2.51 8.07
CA ALA A 117 -6.39 1.31 8.04
C ALA A 117 -5.65 0.06 7.51
N ASN A 118 -4.97 0.17 6.37
CA ASN A 118 -4.44 -1.00 5.63
C ASN A 118 -2.98 -1.35 5.95
N VAL A 119 -2.18 -0.40 6.44
CA VAL A 119 -0.76 -0.60 6.77
C VAL A 119 -0.58 -0.69 8.28
N ILE A 120 -0.96 0.37 9.01
CA ILE A 120 -0.77 0.47 10.46
C ILE A 120 -1.78 -0.39 11.22
N ARG A 121 -2.92 -0.74 10.58
CA ARG A 121 -4.03 -1.48 11.18
C ARG A 121 -4.63 -0.78 12.39
N LYS A 122 -4.74 0.55 12.31
CA LYS A 122 -5.51 1.33 13.27
C LYS A 122 -6.98 0.91 13.16
N GLU A 123 -7.63 0.73 14.32
CA GLU A 123 -9.03 0.33 14.38
C GLU A 123 -9.92 1.28 13.57
N LEU A 124 -10.81 0.71 12.76
CA LEU A 124 -11.68 1.47 11.87
C LEU A 124 -12.61 2.40 12.64
N GLU A 125 -13.07 1.99 13.82
CA GLU A 125 -13.87 2.81 14.72
C GLU A 125 -13.17 4.13 15.04
N GLN A 126 -11.90 4.07 15.44
CA GLN A 126 -11.11 5.25 15.76
C GLN A 126 -10.86 6.15 14.55
N ILE A 127 -10.89 5.59 13.33
CA ILE A 127 -10.79 6.37 12.09
C ILE A 127 -12.13 7.05 11.80
N PHE A 128 -13.25 6.33 11.92
CA PHE A 128 -14.59 6.82 11.58
C PHE A 128 -15.12 7.86 12.58
N CYS A 129 -14.75 7.77 13.85
CA CYS A 129 -15.06 8.80 14.86
C CYS A 129 -14.53 10.19 14.47
N GLN A 130 -13.54 10.27 13.59
CA GLN A 130 -13.00 11.56 13.10
C GLN A 130 -13.91 12.22 12.07
N PHE A 131 -14.86 11.49 11.48
CA PHE A 131 -15.76 11.98 10.45
C PHE A 131 -17.16 12.33 10.97
N ASP A 132 -17.57 11.77 12.10
CA ASP A 132 -18.87 12.06 12.69
C ASP A 132 -18.71 12.36 14.18
N PRO A 133 -18.96 13.61 14.61
CA PRO A 133 -18.91 14.00 16.02
C PRO A 133 -19.89 13.23 16.91
N LYS A 134 -20.92 12.58 16.33
CA LYS A 134 -21.87 11.73 17.08
C LYS A 134 -21.28 10.36 17.40
N LEU A 135 -20.21 9.98 16.71
CA LEU A 135 -19.43 8.80 17.01
C LEU A 135 -18.31 9.23 17.99
N GLU A 136 -18.65 9.54 19.24
CA GLU A 136 -17.62 9.73 20.28
C GLU A 136 -17.13 8.38 20.83
N ALA A 137 -15.81 8.21 20.93
CA ALA A 137 -15.11 6.97 21.30
C ALA A 137 -15.43 6.40 22.70
N ALA A 138 -16.41 6.95 23.42
CA ALA A 138 -16.84 6.54 24.75
C ALA A 138 -18.35 6.21 24.85
N ASP A 139 -19.10 6.25 23.76
CA ASP A 139 -20.53 5.90 23.79
C ASP A 139 -20.69 4.36 23.85
N GLU A 140 -21.31 3.81 24.90
CA GLU A 140 -21.56 2.37 25.03
C GLU A 140 -22.44 1.84 23.87
N ASN A 141 -23.21 2.72 23.23
CA ASN A 141 -24.00 2.43 22.04
C ASN A 141 -23.22 2.57 20.73
N MET A 142 -21.94 2.95 20.76
CA MET A 142 -21.10 3.07 19.57
C MET A 142 -21.08 1.77 18.76
N ALA A 143 -21.00 0.65 19.46
CA ALA A 143 -21.08 -0.68 18.89
C ALA A 143 -22.37 -0.85 18.05
N LEU A 144 -23.52 -0.35 18.49
CA LEU A 144 -24.78 -0.46 17.73
C LEU A 144 -24.79 0.34 16.43
N TYR A 145 -24.11 1.50 16.38
CA TYR A 145 -24.03 2.34 15.19
C TYR A 145 -22.91 1.92 14.23
N LEU A 146 -21.79 1.42 14.78
CA LEU A 146 -20.62 1.04 14.00
C LEU A 146 -20.54 -0.44 13.66
N LEU A 147 -21.09 -1.37 14.46
CA LEU A 147 -21.08 -2.80 14.08
C LEU A 147 -21.67 -3.04 12.69
N PRO A 148 -22.82 -2.47 12.30
CA PRO A 148 -23.33 -2.67 10.94
C PRO A 148 -22.36 -2.13 9.88
N LEU A 149 -21.62 -1.08 10.22
CA LEU A 149 -20.66 -0.42 9.35
C LEU A 149 -19.36 -1.23 9.21
N ILE A 150 -18.84 -1.72 10.33
CA ILE A 150 -17.66 -2.58 10.43
C ILE A 150 -17.95 -3.94 9.84
N ASP A 151 -19.15 -4.48 10.05
CA ASP A 151 -19.60 -5.74 9.47
C ASP A 151 -19.82 -5.60 7.97
N ALA A 152 -20.38 -4.48 7.49
CA ALA A 152 -20.43 -4.18 6.05
C ALA A 152 -19.02 -4.05 5.44
N ALA A 153 -18.10 -3.34 6.11
CA ALA A 153 -16.71 -3.21 5.66
C ALA A 153 -15.97 -4.57 5.70
N SER A 154 -16.16 -5.34 6.77
CA SER A 154 -15.57 -6.67 6.98
C SER A 154 -16.09 -7.69 5.98
N ARG A 155 -17.40 -7.72 5.71
CA ARG A 155 -18.02 -8.59 4.68
C ARG A 155 -17.54 -8.21 3.29
N PHE A 156 -17.42 -6.92 2.99
CA PHE A 156 -16.88 -6.45 1.72
C PHE A 156 -15.40 -6.83 1.55
N VAL A 157 -14.62 -6.84 2.62
CA VAL A 157 -13.22 -7.32 2.63
C VAL A 157 -13.13 -8.86 2.58
N ALA A 158 -14.06 -9.58 3.20
CA ALA A 158 -14.10 -11.05 3.24
C ALA A 158 -14.48 -11.65 1.89
N GLN A 159 -15.39 -11.03 1.13
CA GLN A 159 -15.77 -11.41 -0.24
C GLN A 159 -14.60 -11.40 -1.24
N LEU A 160 -13.42 -10.93 -0.83
CA LEU A 160 -12.23 -10.81 -1.68
C LEU A 160 -11.04 -11.65 -1.18
N SER A 161 -11.13 -12.27 0.00
CA SER A 161 -10.06 -13.15 0.52
C SER A 161 -10.28 -14.62 0.14
N TYR A 162 -11.48 -14.97 -0.34
CA TYR A 162 -11.81 -16.25 -0.96
C TYR A 162 -12.57 -16.00 -2.26
N PRO A 163 -11.89 -15.94 -3.42
CA PRO A 163 -12.57 -16.19 -4.68
C PRO A 163 -12.87 -17.71 -4.72
N ASP A 164 -14.11 -18.08 -4.99
CA ASP A 164 -14.42 -19.41 -5.53
C ASP A 164 -13.61 -19.68 -6.81
#